data_AF-A4CVB7-F1
#
_entry.id   AF-A4CVB7-F1
#
_cell.length_a   1.000
_cell.length_b   1.000
_cell.length_c   1.000
_cell.angle_alpha   90.00
_cell.angle_beta   90.00
_cell.angle_gamma   90.00
#
_symmetry.space_group_name_H-M   'P 1'
#
loop_
_entity.id
_entity.type
_entity.pdbx_description
1 polymer ?
#
loop_
_entity_poly.entity_id
_entity_poly.type
_entity_poly.pdbx_seq_one_letter_code
_entity_poly.pdbx_strand_id
1 'polypeptide(L)'
;MPYEIPAQEQTRKWFRSHLLGREVELQDLYELPQEELDLLMAETAEIRSDPENRVRSHGRWCTAGYVLELARIIDARRLND
;
A
#
# COMPACT_ATOMS: atom_id res chain seq x y z
N MET A 1 -12.91 -6.91 14.78
CA MET A 1 -12.08 -6.31 15.85
C MET A 1 -11.53 -5.00 15.29
N PRO A 2 -11.56 -3.87 16.01
CA PRO A 2 -10.74 -2.74 15.59
C PRO A 2 -9.29 -3.24 15.62
N TYR A 3 -8.66 -3.35 14.44
CA TYR A 3 -7.29 -3.79 14.33
C TYR A 3 -6.42 -2.76 15.04
N GLU A 4 -5.83 -3.14 16.18
CA GLU A 4 -4.79 -2.31 16.79
C GLU A 4 -3.58 -2.35 15.85
N ILE A 5 -3.38 -1.27 15.09
CA ILE A 5 -2.29 -1.15 14.12
C ILE A 5 -0.96 -1.16 14.89
N PRO A 6 -0.05 -2.12 14.63
CA PRO A 6 1.25 -2.16 15.29
C PRO A 6 2.02 -0.84 15.11
N ALA A 7 2.76 -0.41 16.13
CA ALA A 7 3.46 0.88 16.12
C ALA A 7 4.39 1.08 14.91
N GLN A 8 5.01 0.01 14.42
CA GLN A 8 5.88 0.01 13.24
C GLN A 8 5.12 0.32 11.93
N GLU A 9 3.81 0.07 11.91
CA GLU A 9 2.91 0.22 10.76
C GLU A 9 2.14 1.55 10.81
N GLN A 10 2.29 2.36 11.86
CA GLN A 10 1.64 3.67 12.03
C GLN A 10 2.32 4.82 11.26
N THR A 11 3.22 4.50 10.32
CA THR A 11 3.91 5.52 9.52
C THR A 11 2.92 6.26 8.62
N ARG A 12 2.83 7.58 8.77
CA ARG A 12 1.94 8.43 7.96
C ARG A 12 2.54 8.72 6.59
N LYS A 13 1.95 8.12 5.55
CA LYS A 13 2.32 8.30 4.15
C LYS A 13 1.07 8.26 3.29
N TRP A 14 1.09 9.04 2.22
CA TRP A 14 -0.01 9.14 1.26
C TRP A 14 0.44 8.64 -0.10
N PHE A 15 -0.37 7.78 -0.69
CA PHE A 15 -0.17 7.24 -2.03
C PHE A 15 -1.33 7.66 -2.93
N ARG A 16 -1.00 8.36 -4.02
CA ARG A 16 -1.97 8.72 -5.05
C ARG A 16 -2.14 7.55 -6.00
N SER A 17 -3.22 6.78 -5.81
CA SER A 17 -3.56 5.65 -6.67
C SER A 17 -4.26 6.11 -7.94
N HIS A 18 -3.79 5.59 -9.08
CA HIS A 18 -4.41 5.79 -10.39
C HIS A 18 -5.57 4.81 -10.56
N LEU A 19 -5.46 3.59 -10.02
CA LEU A 19 -6.51 2.58 -10.12
C LEU A 19 -7.73 2.89 -9.25
N LEU A 20 -7.53 3.48 -8.06
CA LEU A 20 -8.62 3.91 -7.19
C LEU A 20 -9.09 5.35 -7.45
N GLY A 21 -8.37 6.12 -8.28
CA GLY A 21 -8.70 7.51 -8.58
C GLY A 21 -8.63 8.46 -7.37
N ARG A 22 -7.98 8.06 -6.28
CA ARG A 22 -7.88 8.84 -5.02
C ARG A 22 -6.53 8.68 -4.35
N GLU A 23 -6.27 9.58 -3.39
CA GLU A 23 -5.16 9.41 -2.46
C GLU A 23 -5.58 8.51 -1.31
N VAL A 24 -4.66 7.65 -0.88
CA VAL A 24 -4.87 6.66 0.19
C VAL A 24 -3.77 6.88 1.22
N GLU A 25 -4.15 7.05 2.49
CA GLU A 25 -3.22 7.07 3.60
C GLU A 25 -2.87 5.63 4.02
N LEU A 26 -1.65 5.42 4.52
CA LEU A 26 -1.15 4.07 4.79
C LEU A 26 -2.04 3.27 5.75
N GLN A 27 -2.64 3.90 6.75
CA GLN A 27 -3.50 3.25 7.73
C GLN A 27 -4.88 2.93 7.16
N ASP A 28 -5.35 3.68 6.15
CA ASP A 28 -6.63 3.40 5.47
C ASP A 28 -6.66 1.98 4.88
N LEU A 29 -5.49 1.40 4.53
CA LEU A 29 -5.36 0.04 4.00
C LEU A 29 -6.05 -1.02 4.88
N TYR A 30 -6.07 -0.82 6.20
CA TYR A 30 -6.72 -1.74 7.13
C TYR A 30 -8.23 -1.82 6.94
N GLU A 31 -8.83 -0.72 6.52
CA GLU A 31 -10.27 -0.56 6.34
C GLU A 31 -10.72 -0.80 4.90
N LEU A 32 -9.78 -0.89 3.94
CA LEU A 32 -10.11 -1.08 2.53
C LEU A 32 -10.76 -2.46 2.27
N PRO A 33 -11.79 -2.53 1.39
CA PRO A 33 -12.24 -3.79 0.83
C PRO A 33 -11.09 -4.56 0.17
N GLN A 34 -11.16 -5.89 0.15
CA GLN A 34 -10.11 -6.72 -0.46
C GLN A 34 -9.85 -6.33 -1.92
N GLU A 35 -10.90 -6.08 -2.71
CA GLU A 35 -10.77 -5.68 -4.11
C GLU A 35 -9.96 -4.39 -4.28
N GLU A 36 -10.12 -3.40 -3.38
CA GLU A 36 -9.34 -2.16 -3.42
C GLU A 36 -7.89 -2.38 -2.96
N LEU A 37 -7.68 -3.26 -1.97
CA LEU A 37 -6.35 -3.65 -1.52
C LEU A 37 -5.56 -4.35 -2.64
N ASP A 38 -6.21 -5.25 -3.37
CA ASP A 38 -5.64 -5.96 -4.52
C ASP A 38 -5.21 -4.99 -5.63
N LEU A 39 -6.03 -3.96 -5.91
CA LEU A 39 -5.69 -2.91 -6.87
C LEU A 39 -4.46 -2.11 -6.42
N LEU A 40 -4.37 -1.74 -5.15
CA LEU A 40 -3.18 -1.06 -4.61
C LEU A 40 -1.94 -1.94 -4.70
N MET A 41 -2.06 -3.24 -4.40
CA MET A 41 -0.95 -4.19 -4.53
C MET A 41 -0.48 -4.29 -5.98
N ALA A 42 -1.39 -4.37 -6.95
CA ALA A 42 -1.05 -4.42 -8.37
C ALA A 42 -0.32 -3.15 -8.83
N GLU A 43 -0.90 -1.96 -8.56
CA GLU A 43 -0.32 -0.67 -8.97
C GLU A 43 1.06 -0.45 -8.34
N THR A 44 1.20 -0.76 -7.06
CA THR A 44 2.47 -0.57 -6.35
C THR A 44 3.50 -1.62 -6.77
N ALA A 45 3.12 -2.86 -7.05
CA ALA A 45 4.02 -3.86 -7.62
C ALA A 45 4.57 -3.44 -8.98
N GLU A 46 3.74 -2.85 -9.84
CA GLU A 46 4.17 -2.29 -11.13
C GLU A 46 5.17 -1.15 -10.96
N ILE A 47 4.90 -0.18 -10.07
CA ILE A 47 5.83 0.92 -9.78
C ILE A 47 7.17 0.38 -9.25
N ARG A 48 7.13 -0.71 -8.46
CA ARG A 48 8.32 -1.30 -7.83
C ARG A 48 9.14 -2.17 -8.77
N SER A 49 8.51 -2.75 -9.80
CA SER A 49 9.18 -3.58 -10.79
C SER A 49 9.90 -2.77 -11.87
N ASP A 50 9.53 -1.50 -12.07
CA ASP A 50 10.20 -0.58 -13.01
C ASP A 50 11.40 0.15 -12.36
N PRO A 51 12.65 -0.18 -12.74
CA PRO A 51 13.83 0.50 -12.22
C PRO A 51 13.96 1.95 -12.72
N GLU A 52 13.35 2.30 -13.86
CA GLU A 52 13.35 3.68 -14.35
C GLU A 52 12.48 4.57 -13.46
N ASN A 53 11.35 4.05 -12.96
CA ASN A 53 10.52 4.75 -11.98
C ASN A 53 11.31 5.13 -10.71
N ARG A 54 12.24 4.27 -10.26
CA ARG A 54 13.13 4.59 -9.13
C ARG A 54 13.99 5.83 -9.40
N VAL A 55 14.49 5.97 -10.62
CA VAL A 55 15.35 7.09 -11.04
C VAL A 55 14.52 8.35 -11.26
N ARG A 56 13.36 8.23 -11.93
CA ARG A 56 12.49 9.36 -12.28
C ARG A 56 11.75 9.94 -11.07
N SER A 57 11.35 9.09 -10.12
CA SER A 57 10.60 9.51 -8.94
C SER A 57 10.90 8.62 -7.72
N HIS A 58 12.05 8.85 -7.10
CA HIS A 58 12.48 8.11 -5.91
C HIS A 58 11.44 8.16 -4.77
N GLY A 59 10.82 9.32 -4.54
CA GLY A 59 9.78 9.48 -3.52
C GLY A 59 8.57 8.57 -3.76
N ARG A 60 8.04 8.57 -4.98
CA ARG A 60 6.92 7.69 -5.37
C ARG A 60 7.30 6.21 -5.29
N TRP A 61 8.50 5.87 -5.73
CA TRP A 61 9.04 4.50 -5.67
C TRP A 61 9.19 3.99 -4.23
N CYS A 62 9.62 4.84 -3.30
CA CYS A 62 9.67 4.53 -1.88
C CYS A 62 8.28 4.37 -1.28
N THR A 63 7.36 5.32 -1.51
CA THR A 63 6.00 5.26 -0.97
C THR A 63 5.24 4.03 -1.47
N ALA A 64 5.36 3.68 -2.76
CA ALA A 64 4.80 2.44 -3.30
C ALA A 64 5.34 1.19 -2.57
N GLY A 65 6.61 1.22 -2.11
CA GLY A 65 7.18 0.14 -1.32
C GLY A 65 6.52 0.00 0.05
N TYR A 66 6.26 1.11 0.74
CA TYR A 66 5.54 1.09 2.03
C TYR A 66 4.12 0.55 1.88
N VAL A 67 3.40 1.00 0.85
CA VAL A 67 2.02 0.55 0.57
C VAL A 67 2.01 -0.94 0.23
N LEU A 68 2.90 -1.39 -0.67
CA LEU A 68 2.97 -2.79 -1.09
C LEU A 68 3.28 -3.74 0.07
N GLU A 69 4.22 -3.36 0.94
CA GLU A 69 4.59 -4.19 2.09
C GLU A 69 3.46 -4.26 3.10
N LEU A 70 2.85 -3.12 3.46
CA LEU A 70 1.73 -3.11 4.40
C LEU A 70 0.52 -3.86 3.85
N ALA A 71 0.19 -3.69 2.56
CA ALA A 71 -0.91 -4.41 1.93
C ALA A 71 -0.71 -5.92 1.98
N ARG A 72 0.52 -6.43 1.76
CA ARG A 72 0.85 -7.86 1.91
C ARG A 72 0.69 -8.36 3.34
N ILE A 73 1.10 -7.57 4.33
CA ILE A 73 0.93 -7.91 5.75
C ILE A 73 -0.57 -8.04 6.07
N ILE A 74 -1.39 -7.09 5.61
CA ILE A 74 -2.84 -7.08 5.83
C ILE A 74 -3.50 -8.27 5.12
N ASP A 75 -3.17 -8.51 3.85
CA ASP A 75 -3.67 -9.63 3.05
C ASP A 75 -3.36 -10.98 3.74
N ALA A 76 -2.11 -11.17 4.17
CA ALA A 76 -1.71 -12.36 4.91
C ALA A 76 -2.45 -12.52 6.24
N ARG A 77 -2.77 -11.43 6.96
CA ARG A 77 -3.58 -11.48 8.18
C ARG A 77 -5.00 -11.92 7.86
N ARG A 78 -5.63 -11.36 6.82
CA ARG A 78 -6.98 -11.72 6.38
C ARG A 78 -7.12 -13.17 5.94
N LEU A 79 -6.08 -13.75 5.36
CA LEU A 79 -6.06 -15.17 4.98
C LEU A 79 -5.94 -16.14 6.17
N ASN A 80 -5.47 -15.65 7.32
CA ASN A 80 -5.28 -16.44 8.54
C ASN A 80 -6.40 -16.24 9.58
N ASP A 81 -7.34 -15.31 9.33
CA ASP A 81 -8.56 -15.08 10.11
C ASP A 81 -9.72 -15.96 9.61
#